data_AF-A0A0F9RBC5-F1
#
_entry.id   AF-A0A0F9RBC5-F1
#
_cell.length_a   1.000
_cell.length_b   1.000
_cell.length_c   1.000
_cell.angle_alpha   90.00
_cell.angle_beta   90.00
_cell.angle_gamma   90.00
#
_symmetry.space_group_name_H-M   'P 1'
#
loop_
_entity.id
_entity.type
_entity.pdbx_description
1 polymer ?
#
loop_
_entity_poly.entity_id
_entity_poly.type
_entity_poly.pdbx_seq_one_letter_code
_entity_poly.pdbx_strand_id
1 'polypeptide(L)' 'MGKRDKERKERVIAGTEPMIQHTKPAPMVKCIRCNVRMPEYAMEHHECKGGR' A
#
# COMPACT_ATOMS: atom_id res chain seq x y z
N MET A 1 14.78 -39.54 -1.70
CA MET A 1 14.35 -38.45 -0.80
C MET A 1 13.27 -38.97 0.13
N GLY A 2 13.49 -38.92 1.45
CA GLY A 2 12.65 -39.57 2.46
C GLY A 2 11.35 -38.80 2.75
N LYS A 3 10.30 -39.52 3.16
CA LYS A 3 8.94 -38.97 3.42
C LYS A 3 8.94 -37.80 4.42
N ARG A 4 9.90 -37.75 5.34
CA ARG A 4 10.06 -36.68 6.35
C ARG A 4 10.50 -35.32 5.79
N ASP A 5 11.23 -35.29 4.67
CA ASP A 5 11.63 -34.03 4.02
C ASP A 5 10.46 -33.36 3.29
N LYS A 6 9.46 -34.15 2.87
CA LYS A 6 8.22 -33.62 2.27
C LYS A 6 7.38 -32.88 3.30
N GLU A 7 7.09 -33.51 4.44
CA GLU A 7 6.30 -32.87 5.53
C GLU A 7 6.98 -31.61 6.08
N ARG A 8 8.31 -31.59 6.15
CA ARG A 8 9.07 -30.42 6.58
C ARG A 8 8.97 -29.25 5.60
N LYS A 9 8.98 -29.52 4.28
CA LYS A 9 8.81 -28.49 3.24
C LYS A 9 7.38 -27.93 3.20
N GLU A 10 6.37 -28.76 3.39
CA GLU A 10 4.97 -28.32 3.41
C GLU A 10 4.67 -27.34 4.57
N ARG A 11 5.27 -27.57 5.75
CA ARG A 11 5.16 -26.64 6.88
C ARG A 11 5.87 -25.29 6.65
N VAL A 12 6.93 -25.24 5.85
CA VAL A 12 7.66 -23.99 5.57
C VAL A 12 6.88 -23.10 4.59
N ILE A 13 6.17 -23.71 3.63
CA ILE A 13 5.36 -22.99 2.64
C ILE A 13 4.10 -22.37 3.28
N ALA A 14 3.50 -23.04 4.28
CA ALA A 14 2.29 -22.55 4.96
C ALA A 14 2.51 -21.34 5.88
N GLY A 15 3.75 -21.00 6.23
CA GLY A 15 4.08 -19.90 7.15
C GLY A 15 4.67 -18.64 6.49
N THR A 16 4.81 -18.63 5.17
CA THR A 16 5.48 -17.55 4.43
C THR A 16 4.69 -17.08 3.23
N GLU A 17 3.39 -16.86 3.41
CA GLU A 17 2.75 -15.83 2.61
C GLU A 17 3.10 -14.49 3.28
N PRO A 18 4.02 -13.67 2.73
CA PRO A 18 4.01 -12.28 3.12
C PRO A 18 2.64 -11.79 2.66
N MET A 19 1.74 -11.52 3.60
CA MET A 19 0.60 -10.65 3.36
C MET A 19 1.19 -9.27 3.06
N ILE A 20 1.77 -9.11 1.86
CA ILE A 20 1.95 -7.82 1.26
C ILE A 20 0.51 -7.41 0.98
N GLN A 21 -0.09 -6.76 1.97
CA GLN A 21 -1.19 -5.87 1.72
C GLN A 21 -0.61 -4.85 0.75
N HIS A 22 -0.76 -5.11 -0.54
CA HIS A 22 -0.72 -4.10 -1.56
C HIS A 22 -1.94 -3.21 -1.29
N THR A 23 -1.91 -2.46 -0.19
CA THR A 23 -2.70 -1.26 -0.02
C THR A 23 -2.28 -0.40 -1.18
N LYS A 24 -3.07 -0.47 -2.26
CA LYS A 24 -2.82 0.30 -3.47
C LYS A 24 -2.56 1.73 -3.00
N PRO A 25 -1.41 2.34 -3.37
CA PRO A 25 -1.14 3.71 -2.95
C PRO A 25 -2.32 4.56 -3.39
N ALA A 26 -2.87 5.33 -2.44
CA ALA A 26 -4.03 6.16 -2.71
C ALA A 26 -3.72 7.07 -3.92
N PRO A 27 -4.67 7.26 -4.84
CA PRO A 27 -4.48 8.17 -5.96
C PRO A 27 -4.10 9.56 -5.44
N MET A 28 -3.01 10.11 -5.96
CA MET A 28 -2.50 11.43 -5.59
C MET A 28 -3.01 12.48 -6.58
N VAL A 29 -3.60 13.56 -6.07
CA VAL A 29 -4.10 14.69 -6.84
C VAL A 29 -3.31 15.95 -6.52
N LYS A 30 -3.35 16.95 -7.42
CA LYS A 30 -2.64 18.23 -7.26
C LYS A 30 -3.65 19.37 -7.12
N CYS A 31 -3.56 20.15 -6.05
CA CYS A 31 -4.37 21.36 -5.90
C CYS A 31 -3.95 22.39 -6.94
N ILE A 32 -4.90 22.87 -7.76
CA ILE A 32 -4.63 23.83 -8.85
C ILE A 32 -4.22 25.20 -8.28
N ARG A 33 -4.73 25.56 -7.09
CA ARG A 33 -4.52 26.88 -6.48
C ARG A 33 -3.19 27.00 -5.73
N CYS A 34 -2.76 25.98 -4.98
CA CYS A 34 -1.52 26.01 -4.20
C CYS A 34 -0.42 25.06 -4.72
N ASN A 35 -0.68 24.30 -5.78
CA ASN A 35 0.22 23.33 -6.40
C ASN A 35 0.69 22.16 -5.50
N VAL A 36 0.12 22.00 -4.30
CA VAL A 36 0.43 20.90 -3.38
C VAL A 36 -0.15 19.58 -3.89
N ARG A 37 0.63 18.50 -3.81
CA ARG A 37 0.19 17.12 -4.08
C ARG A 37 -0.27 16.44 -2.79
N MET A 38 -1.43 15.81 -2.82
CA MET A 38 -2.03 15.11 -1.69
C MET A 38 -2.90 13.94 -2.15
N PRO A 39 -3.23 12.98 -1.28
CA PRO A 39 -4.18 11.92 -1.62
C PRO A 39 -5.56 12.48 -1.98
N GLU A 40 -6.30 11.81 -2.87
CA GLU A 40 -7.63 12.23 -3.34
C GLU A 40 -8.61 12.47 -2.19
N TYR A 41 -8.66 11.56 -1.20
CA TYR A 41 -9.51 11.72 0.00
C TYR A 41 -9.14 12.93 0.86
N ALA A 42 -7.89 13.41 0.79
CA ALA A 42 -7.44 14.58 1.53
C ALA A 42 -7.81 15.88 0.81
N MET A 43 -8.20 15.82 -0.47
CA MET A 43 -8.59 16.99 -1.26
C MET A 43 -9.94 17.57 -0.79
N GLU A 44 -10.88 16.72 -0.36
CA GLU A 44 -12.17 17.15 0.18
C GLU A 44 -12.02 18.00 1.46
N HIS A 45 -11.01 17.70 2.27
CA HIS A 45 -10.68 18.43 3.50
C HIS A 45 -9.52 19.41 3.33
N HIS A 46 -9.05 19.62 2.09
CA HIS A 46 -7.91 20.48 1.85
C HIS A 46 -8.29 21.95 1.98
N GLU A 47 -7.94 22.55 3.12
CA GLU A 47 -7.99 24.00 3.30
C GLU A 47 -6.86 24.67 2.51
N CYS A 48 -7.14 24.99 1.25
CA CYS A 48 -6.21 25.71 0.39
C CYS A 48 -6.02 27.15 0.88
N LYS A 49 -4.91 27.43 1.57
CA LYS A 49 -4.54 28.78 2.03
C LYS A 49 -4.12 29.76 0.91
N GLY A 50 -4.27 29.36 -0.36
CA GLY A 50 -3.89 30.15 -1.53
C GLY A 50 -2.39 30.07 -1.83
N GLY A 51 -2.04 29.68 -3.04
CA GLY A 51 -0.69 29.85 -3.57
C GLY A 51 -0.67 31.11 -4.41
N ARG A 52 -0.27 32.23 -3.78
CA ARG A 52 -0.33 33.60 -4.32
C ARG A 52 -1.74 34.14 -4.58
#